data_AF-A0A0F9YD64-F1
#
_entry.id   AF-A0A0F9YD64-F1
#
_cell.length_a   1.000
_cell.length_b   1.000
_cell.length_c   1.000
_cell.angle_alpha   90.00
_cell.angle_beta   90.00
_cell.angle_gamma   90.00
#
_symmetry.space_group_name_H-M   'P 1'
#
loop_
_entity.id
_entity.type
_entity.pdbx_description
1 polymer ?
#
loop_
_entity_poly.entity_id
_entity_poly.type
_entity_poly.pdbx_seq_one_letter_code
_entity_poly.pdbx_strand_id
1 'polypeptide(L)'
;MRVIGVLGGMSWESTQSYYRALNEGVKAVLGGFHSAKIVLVSVDLAEIEALQRQGDWDAAGDLLASAAQSVERAGADCLLLATNTMHKWRPPLHRR
;
A
#
# COMPACT_ATOMS: atom_id res chain seq x y z
N MET A 1 -9.98 5.69 16.48
CA MET A 1 -9.83 5.32 15.06
C MET A 1 -8.41 4.81 14.85
N ARG A 2 -8.26 3.65 14.22
CA ARG A 2 -6.98 3.02 13.90
C ARG A 2 -6.23 3.82 12.81
N VAL A 3 -4.90 3.78 12.83
CA VAL A 3 -4.02 4.35 11.81
C VAL A 3 -3.90 3.36 10.66
N ILE A 4 -4.18 3.82 9.44
CA ILE A 4 -4.11 2.98 8.24
C ILE A 4 -2.74 3.19 7.58
N GLY A 5 -1.97 2.11 7.46
CA GLY A 5 -0.76 2.06 6.64
C GLY A 5 -1.14 1.79 5.19
N VAL A 6 -0.86 2.72 4.29
CA VAL A 6 -1.14 2.59 2.86
C VAL A 6 0.17 2.41 2.11
N LEU A 7 0.24 1.36 1.31
CA LEU A 7 1.27 1.17 0.29
C LEU A 7 0.68 1.57 -1.05
N GLY A 8 1.12 2.70 -1.58
CA GLY A 8 0.66 3.28 -2.84
C GLY A 8 1.81 3.51 -3.82
N GLY A 9 1.56 4.32 -4.84
CA GLY A 9 2.52 4.59 -5.90
C GLY A 9 2.51 3.55 -7.03
N MET A 10 1.52 2.65 -7.09
CA MET A 10 1.43 1.58 -8.10
C MET A 10 0.11 1.58 -8.91
N SER A 11 -0.35 2.71 -9.45
CA SER A 11 0.35 3.99 -9.60
C SER A 11 -0.01 5.02 -8.51
N TRP A 12 0.59 6.22 -8.55
CA TRP A 12 0.25 7.27 -7.60
C TRP A 12 -1.13 7.87 -7.89
N GLU A 13 -1.57 7.89 -9.16
CA GLU A 13 -2.88 8.37 -9.59
C GLU A 13 -4.02 7.56 -8.94
N SER A 14 -3.88 6.22 -8.90
CA SER A 14 -4.86 5.37 -8.21
C SER A 14 -4.82 5.58 -6.69
N THR A 15 -3.63 5.76 -6.13
CA THR A 15 -3.41 5.98 -4.69
C THR A 15 -4.15 7.23 -4.19
N GLN A 16 -4.20 8.30 -5.00
CA GLN A 16 -4.95 9.51 -4.68
C GLN A 16 -6.43 9.22 -4.39
N SER A 17 -7.03 8.27 -5.12
CA SER A 17 -8.43 7.89 -4.96
C SER A 17 -8.67 7.18 -3.63
N TYR A 18 -7.74 6.33 -3.19
CA TYR A 18 -7.81 5.70 -1.86
C TYR A 18 -7.72 6.73 -0.73
N TYR A 19 -6.77 7.67 -0.81
CA TYR A 19 -6.64 8.72 0.20
C TYR A 19 -7.92 9.56 0.32
N ARG A 20 -8.52 9.93 -0.82
CA ARG A 20 -9.80 10.66 -0.86
C ARG A 20 -10.91 9.85 -0.21
N ALA A 21 -11.13 8.62 -0.65
CA ALA A 21 -12.22 7.77 -0.16
C ALA A 21 -12.12 7.50 1.35
N LEU A 22 -10.90 7.26 1.88
CA LEU A 22 -10.69 7.07 3.31
C LEU A 22 -11.09 8.31 4.12
N ASN A 23 -10.71 9.50 3.67
CA ASN A 23 -11.05 10.75 4.36
C ASN A 23 -12.54 11.07 4.23
N GLU A 24 -13.14 10.87 3.06
CA GLU A 24 -14.58 11.06 2.84
C GLU A 24 -15.40 10.11 3.71
N GLY A 25 -15.01 8.84 3.82
CA GLY A 25 -15.68 7.86 4.69
C GLY A 25 -15.62 8.24 6.17
N VAL A 26 -14.46 8.70 6.65
CA VAL A 26 -14.33 9.18 8.05
C VAL A 26 -15.18 10.43 8.30
N LYS A 27 -15.15 11.40 7.39
CA LYS A 27 -15.96 12.62 7.49
C LYS A 27 -17.45 12.30 7.47
N ALA A 28 -17.90 11.34 6.65
CA ALA A 28 -19.30 10.94 6.58
C ALA A 28 -19.82 10.34 7.90
N VAL A 29 -18.96 9.61 8.63
CA VAL A 29 -19.34 8.95 9.90
C VAL A 29 -19.21 9.89 11.11
N LEU A 30 -18.13 10.69 11.17
CA LEU A 30 -17.81 11.50 12.35
C LEU A 30 -18.19 12.98 12.21
N GLY A 31 -18.42 13.47 10.99
CA GLY A 31 -18.78 14.85 10.72
C GLY A 31 -17.67 15.88 10.96
N GLY A 32 -18.05 17.16 10.90
CA GLY A 32 -17.17 18.29 11.20
C GLY A 32 -15.87 18.31 10.36
N PHE A 33 -14.75 18.44 11.06
CA PHE A 33 -13.39 18.49 10.49
C PHE A 33 -12.61 17.18 10.71
N HIS A 34 -13.29 16.07 10.97
CA HIS A 34 -12.63 14.78 11.13
C HIS A 34 -12.05 14.25 9.81
N SER A 35 -10.86 13.65 9.89
CA SER A 35 -10.12 13.05 8.78
C SER A 35 -9.50 11.72 9.20
N ALA A 36 -9.13 10.88 8.23
CA ALA A 36 -8.52 9.58 8.49
C ALA A 36 -7.08 9.73 9.00
N LYS A 37 -6.67 8.87 9.94
CA LYS A 37 -5.26 8.76 10.35
C LYS A 37 -4.55 7.81 9.39
N ILE A 38 -3.60 8.33 8.60
CA ILE A 38 -2.95 7.59 7.51
C ILE A 38 -1.44 7.76 7.61
N VAL A 39 -0.71 6.65 7.43
CA VAL A 39 0.70 6.65 7.03
C VAL A 39 0.76 6.12 5.61
N LEU A 40 1.35 6.86 4.68
CA LEU A 40 1.47 6.47 3.27
C LEU A 40 2.95 6.27 2.93
N VAL A 41 3.30 5.09 2.42
CA VAL A 41 4.51 4.90 1.62
C VAL A 41 4.09 4.82 0.17
N SER A 42 4.59 5.76 -0.63
CA SER A 42 4.44 5.75 -2.08
C SER A 42 5.73 5.23 -2.68
N VAL A 43 5.70 4.06 -3.29
CA VAL A 43 6.87 3.50 -3.99
C VAL A 43 7.07 4.17 -5.34
N ASP A 44 8.26 4.01 -5.92
CA ASP A 44 8.49 4.32 -7.33
C ASP A 44 7.96 3.17 -8.20
N LEU A 45 6.99 3.47 -9.06
CA LEU A 45 6.40 2.48 -9.96
C LEU A 45 7.41 1.95 -10.97
N ALA A 46 8.40 2.74 -11.38
CA ALA A 46 9.38 2.32 -12.37
C ALA A 46 10.20 1.12 -11.86
N GLU A 47 10.55 1.11 -10.58
CA GLU A 47 11.27 0.00 -9.95
C GLU A 47 10.41 -1.27 -9.94
N ILE A 48 9.13 -1.14 -9.55
CA ILE A 48 8.19 -2.26 -9.52
C ILE A 48 7.92 -2.80 -10.92
N GLU A 49 7.71 -1.94 -11.91
CA GLU A 49 7.45 -2.34 -13.29
C GLU A 49 8.65 -3.07 -13.89
N ALA A 50 9.87 -2.58 -13.65
CA ALA A 50 11.09 -3.25 -14.09
C ALA A 50 11.21 -4.67 -13.54
N LEU A 51 10.93 -4.88 -12.25
CA LEU A 51 10.94 -6.22 -11.63
C LEU A 51 9.84 -7.13 -12.19
N GLN A 52 8.63 -6.60 -12.40
CA GLN A 52 7.53 -7.35 -13.01
C GLN A 52 7.86 -7.82 -14.43
N ARG A 53 8.45 -6.94 -15.26
CA ARG A 53 8.87 -7.30 -16.63
C ARG A 53 9.92 -8.41 -16.64
N GLN A 54 10.82 -8.40 -15.66
CA GLN A 54 11.86 -9.42 -15.50
C GLN A 54 11.30 -10.72 -14.91
N GLY A 55 10.07 -10.70 -14.40
CA GLY A 55 9.46 -11.83 -13.69
C GLY A 55 10.02 -12.04 -12.29
N ASP A 56 10.75 -11.07 -11.74
CA ASP A 56 11.35 -11.15 -10.40
C ASP A 56 10.35 -10.72 -9.32
N TRP A 57 9.39 -11.62 -9.08
CA TRP A 57 8.33 -11.42 -8.10
C TRP A 57 8.83 -11.49 -6.66
N ASP A 58 9.96 -12.15 -6.42
CA ASP A 58 10.57 -12.25 -5.08
C ASP A 58 11.15 -10.89 -4.69
N ALA A 59 11.96 -10.25 -5.56
CA ALA A 59 12.49 -8.92 -5.31
C ALA A 59 11.37 -7.86 -5.19
N ALA A 60 10.33 -7.95 -6.02
CA ALA A 60 9.18 -7.05 -5.90
C ALA A 60 8.43 -7.26 -4.57
N GLY A 61 8.34 -8.50 -4.11
CA GLY A 61 7.79 -8.86 -2.80
C GLY A 61 8.61 -8.29 -1.64
N ASP A 62 9.94 -8.38 -1.70
CA ASP A 62 10.84 -7.83 -0.69
C ASP A 62 10.74 -6.30 -0.58
N LEU A 63 10.64 -5.61 -1.72
CA LEU A 63 10.42 -4.16 -1.77
C LEU A 63 9.10 -3.78 -1.07
N LEU A 64 8.01 -4.49 -1.38
CA LEU A 64 6.72 -4.25 -0.73
C LEU A 64 6.71 -4.63 0.74
N ALA A 65 7.41 -5.69 1.14
CA ALA A 65 7.55 -6.08 2.54
C ALA A 65 8.32 -5.02 3.34
N SER A 66 9.38 -4.44 2.76
CA SER A 66 10.12 -3.32 3.36
C SER A 66 9.24 -2.07 3.51
N ALA A 67 8.42 -1.78 2.50
CA ALA A 67 7.44 -0.69 2.56
C ALA A 67 6.37 -0.93 3.65
N ALA A 68 5.88 -2.17 3.77
CA ALA A 68 4.94 -2.58 4.82
C ALA A 68 5.54 -2.39 6.23
N GLN A 69 6.78 -2.83 6.43
CA GLN A 69 7.48 -2.62 7.71
C GLN A 69 7.69 -1.14 8.01
N SER A 70 7.88 -0.31 6.99
CA SER A 70 8.04 1.14 7.16
C SER A 70 6.76 1.80 7.67
N VAL A 71 5.59 1.44 7.12
CA VAL A 71 4.32 1.97 7.64
C VAL A 71 3.98 1.43 9.04
N GLU A 72 4.32 0.17 9.33
CA GLU A 72 4.19 -0.43 10.66
C GLU A 72 5.03 0.32 11.71
N ARG A 73 6.33 0.55 11.43
CA ARG A 73 7.22 1.31 12.32
C ARG A 73 6.78 2.75 12.52
N ALA A 74 6.09 3.33 11.55
CA ALA A 74 5.50 4.66 11.63
C ALA A 74 4.15 4.69 12.40
N GLY A 75 3.69 3.55 12.93
CA GLY A 75 2.53 3.45 13.81
C GLY A 75 1.22 3.07 13.13
N ALA A 76 1.27 2.42 11.96
CA ALA A 76 0.08 1.85 11.34
C ALA A 76 -0.46 0.65 12.14
N ASP A 77 -1.78 0.61 12.35
CA ASP A 77 -2.50 -0.49 13.03
C ASP A 77 -3.02 -1.54 12.04
N CYS A 78 -3.08 -1.20 10.75
CA CYS A 78 -3.49 -2.09 9.67
C CYS A 78 -2.83 -1.69 8.34
N LEU A 79 -2.83 -2.61 7.38
CA LEU A 79 -2.21 -2.42 6.07
C LEU A 79 -3.26 -2.40 4.95
N LEU A 80 -3.11 -1.47 4.02
CA LEU A 80 -3.85 -1.37 2.77
C LEU A 80 -2.85 -1.33 1.59
N LEU A 81 -3.01 -2.23 0.63
CA LEU A 81 -2.24 -2.24 -0.62
C LEU A 81 -3.08 -1.58 -1.73
N ALA A 82 -2.70 -0.38 -2.17
CA ALA A 82 -3.46 0.45 -3.13
C ALA A 82 -3.17 0.05 -4.59
N THR A 83 -3.25 -1.24 -4.90
CA THR A 83 -3.08 -1.79 -6.26
C THR A 83 -3.69 -3.18 -6.37
N ASN A 84 -4.24 -3.55 -7.52
CA ASN A 84 -4.82 -4.88 -7.72
C ASN A 84 -3.74 -5.91 -8.04
N THR A 85 -2.82 -5.58 -8.95
CA THR A 85 -1.85 -6.55 -9.51
C THR A 85 -0.90 -7.10 -8.46
N MET A 86 -0.44 -6.27 -7.51
CA MET A 86 0.53 -6.73 -6.51
C MET A 86 -0.08 -7.63 -5.42
N HIS A 87 -1.41 -7.80 -5.40
CA HIS A 87 -2.02 -8.89 -4.62
C HIS A 87 -1.75 -10.26 -5.23
N LYS A 88 -1.32 -10.32 -6.50
CA LYS A 88 -0.86 -11.54 -7.18
C LYS A 88 0.56 -11.88 -6.74
N TRP A 89 0.79 -11.95 -5.43
CA TRP A 89 1.98 -12.57 -4.87
C TRP A 89 1.78 -14.08 -4.91
N ARG A 90 2.55 -14.77 -5.74
CA ARG A 90 2.61 -16.24 -5.72
C ARG A 90 3.91 -16.60 -5.02
N PRO A 91 3.88 -17.06 -3.76
CA PRO A 91 5.10 -17.64 -3.17
C PRO A 91 5.57 -18.77 -4.11
N PRO A 92 6.88 -19.00 -4.24
CA PRO A 92 7.37 -20.13 -5.00
C PRO A 92 6.69 -21.40 -4.49
N LEU A 93 5.96 -22.08 -5.39
CA LEU A 93 5.46 -23.43 -5.16
C LEU A 93 6.71 -24.29 -4.98
N HIS A 94 6.97 -24.67 -3.72
CA HIS A 94 8.10 -25.50 -3.26
C HIS A 94 9.42 -24.74 -3.01
N ARG A 95 9.63 -24.31 -1.77
CA ARG A 95 10.89 -24.59 -1.07
C ARG A 95 10.63 -25.74 -0.08
N ARG A 96 10.93 -26.97 -0.52
CA ARG A 96 11.24 -28.08 0.39
C ARG A 96 12.75 -28.17 0.48
#